data_AF-A0A2D5ADH9-F1
#
_entry.id   AF-A0A2D5ADH9-F1
#
_cell.length_a   1.000
_cell.length_b   1.000
_cell.length_c   1.000
_cell.angle_alpha   90.00
_cell.angle_beta   90.00
_cell.angle_gamma   90.00
#
_symmetry.space_group_name_H-M   'P 1'
#
loop_
_entity.id
_entity.type
_entity.pdbx_description
1 polymer ?
#
loop_
_entity_poly.entity_id
_entity_poly.type
_entity_poly.pdbx_seq_one_letter_code
_entity_poly.pdbx_strand_id
1 'polypeptide(L)'
;MKDHASQTRSVTESLRTAVESRIERLETVLALATRQSEAIRRKHFAGLDRMLTERTAIVESLVGDAAAFEALAREAAGTMDGGLLERLGVAERIASEIEARDAESLELARSEGERSRIELEKITLAGRVGRAYRSGSPESTEPRRDLADLA
;
A
#
# COMPACT_ATOMS: atom_id res chain seq x y z
N MET A 1 48.93 -2.59 -16.97
CA MET A 1 48.56 -3.40 -15.78
C MET A 1 48.15 -2.59 -14.54
N LYS A 2 48.25 -1.25 -14.53
CA LYS A 2 47.77 -0.41 -13.40
C LYS A 2 46.30 0.02 -13.51
N ASP A 3 45.66 -0.25 -14.65
CA ASP A 3 44.35 0.34 -14.99
C ASP A 3 43.17 -0.49 -14.47
N HIS A 4 43.26 -1.83 -14.50
CA HIS A 4 42.17 -2.70 -14.03
C HIS A 4 41.93 -2.59 -12.52
N ALA A 5 42.98 -2.60 -11.69
CA ALA A 5 42.81 -2.52 -10.23
C ALA A 5 42.23 -1.15 -9.79
N SER A 6 42.58 -0.09 -10.51
CA SER A 6 42.08 1.27 -10.25
C SER A 6 40.62 1.41 -10.69
N GLN A 7 40.25 0.82 -11.83
CA GLN A 7 38.88 0.78 -12.33
C GLN A 7 37.96 -0.05 -11.42
N THR A 8 38.38 -1.23 -10.98
CA THR A 8 37.62 -2.07 -10.04
C THR A 8 37.38 -1.35 -8.71
N ARG A 9 38.40 -0.69 -8.15
CA ARG A 9 38.25 0.10 -6.91
C ARG A 9 37.25 1.26 -7.08
N SER A 10 37.23 1.91 -8.23
CA SER A 10 36.27 2.98 -8.53
C SER A 10 34.83 2.48 -8.65
N VAL A 11 34.61 1.30 -9.24
CA VAL A 11 33.28 0.69 -9.39
C VAL A 11 32.74 0.22 -8.04
N THR A 12 33.58 -0.38 -7.20
CA THR A 12 33.20 -0.80 -5.84
C THR A 12 32.77 0.38 -4.95
N GLU A 13 33.43 1.54 -5.08
CA GLU A 13 33.04 2.75 -4.33
C GLU A 13 31.67 3.29 -4.77
N SER A 14 31.44 3.41 -6.07
CA SER A 14 30.15 3.84 -6.63
C SER A 14 29.02 2.92 -6.22
N LEU A 15 29.26 1.60 -6.24
CA LEU A 15 28.30 0.60 -5.78
C LEU A 15 28.02 0.73 -4.29
N ARG A 16 29.04 0.98 -3.45
CA ARG A 16 28.85 1.23 -2.01
C ARG A 16 27.92 2.41 -1.77
N THR A 17 28.17 3.56 -2.41
CA THR A 17 27.28 4.73 -2.29
C THR A 17 25.85 4.42 -2.74
N ALA A 18 25.69 3.65 -3.82
CA ALA A 18 24.36 3.24 -4.30
C ALA A 18 23.65 2.31 -3.30
N VAL A 19 24.37 1.40 -2.65
CA VAL A 19 23.83 0.51 -1.61
C VAL A 19 23.38 1.30 -0.38
N GLU A 20 24.18 2.24 0.11
CA GLU A 20 23.82 3.08 1.25
C GLU A 20 22.51 3.84 0.99
N SER A 21 22.42 4.53 -0.15
CA SER A 21 21.21 5.25 -0.56
C SER A 21 19.99 4.33 -0.72
N ARG A 22 20.20 3.09 -1.16
CA ARG A 22 19.13 2.10 -1.28
C ARG A 22 18.65 1.64 0.10
N ILE A 23 19.55 1.43 1.06
CA ILE A 23 19.21 1.04 2.44
C ILE A 23 18.39 2.15 3.12
N GLU A 24 18.82 3.41 3.03
CA GLU A 24 18.08 4.54 3.62
C GLU A 24 16.63 4.63 3.09
N ARG A 25 16.44 4.40 1.79
CA ARG A 25 15.11 4.36 1.17
C ARG A 25 14.30 3.17 1.64
N LEU A 26 14.90 1.99 1.74
CA LEU A 26 14.24 0.78 2.26
C LEU A 26 13.82 0.95 3.72
N GLU A 27 14.66 1.54 4.58
CA GLU A 27 14.32 1.86 5.97
C GLU A 27 13.13 2.83 6.05
N THR A 28 13.08 3.83 5.16
CA THR A 28 11.96 4.77 5.08
C THR A 28 10.67 4.05 4.67
N VAL A 29 10.72 3.17 3.67
CA VAL A 29 9.56 2.35 3.25
C VAL A 29 9.10 1.43 4.39
N LEU A 30 10.01 0.81 5.13
CA LEU A 30 9.70 -0.05 6.27
C LEU A 30 8.93 0.70 7.38
N ALA A 31 9.37 1.92 7.68
CA ALA A 31 8.70 2.78 8.66
C ALA A 31 7.30 3.21 8.19
N LEU A 32 7.11 3.44 6.89
CA LEU A 32 5.80 3.73 6.30
C LEU A 32 4.89 2.48 6.32
N ALA A 33 5.39 1.31 5.92
CA ALA A 33 4.64 0.04 5.93
C ALA A 33 4.13 -0.32 7.33
N THR A 34 4.96 -0.15 8.36
CA THR A 34 4.58 -0.38 9.77
C THR A 34 3.43 0.53 10.20
N ARG A 35 3.53 1.83 9.90
CA ARG A 35 2.49 2.82 10.23
C ARG A 35 1.21 2.59 9.41
N GLN A 36 1.32 2.15 8.16
CA GLN A 36 0.19 1.80 7.30
C GLN A 36 -0.59 0.60 7.86
N SER A 37 0.11 -0.48 8.25
CA SER A 37 -0.50 -1.63 8.93
C SER A 37 -1.29 -1.20 10.16
N GLU A 38 -0.75 -0.28 10.96
CA GLU A 38 -1.44 0.25 12.15
C GLU A 38 -2.66 1.13 11.78
N ALA A 39 -2.55 1.96 10.75
CA ALA A 39 -3.67 2.78 10.27
C ALA A 39 -4.83 1.93 9.73
N ILE A 40 -4.53 0.84 9.02
CA ILE A 40 -5.52 -0.16 8.56
C ILE A 40 -6.20 -0.80 9.78
N ARG A 41 -5.42 -1.27 10.76
CA ARG A 41 -5.96 -1.84 12.02
C ARG A 41 -6.88 -0.87 12.77
N ARG A 42 -6.53 0.41 12.79
CA ARG A 42 -7.30 1.46 13.50
C ARG A 42 -8.41 2.11 12.65
N LYS A 43 -8.58 1.75 11.38
CA LYS A 43 -9.53 2.39 10.44
C LYS A 43 -9.30 3.90 10.23
N HIS A 44 -8.04 4.35 10.33
CA HIS A 44 -7.66 5.75 10.17
C HIS A 44 -7.32 6.10 8.70
N PHE A 45 -8.34 6.13 7.84
CA PHE A 45 -8.17 6.18 6.38
C PHE A 45 -7.55 7.49 5.82
N ALA A 46 -7.78 8.64 6.47
CA ALA A 46 -7.18 9.91 6.02
C ALA A 46 -5.65 9.98 6.23
N GLY A 47 -5.15 9.34 7.30
CA GLY A 47 -3.71 9.20 7.54
C GLY A 47 -3.07 8.22 6.56
N LEU A 48 -3.81 7.17 6.20
CA LEU A 48 -3.36 6.14 5.26
C LEU A 48 -3.10 6.70 3.85
N ASP A 49 -3.95 7.59 3.34
CA ASP A 49 -3.83 8.14 1.98
C ASP A 49 -2.54 8.97 1.77
N ARG A 50 -2.23 9.87 2.72
CA ARG A 50 -0.96 10.61 2.71
C ARG A 50 0.25 9.68 2.74
N MET A 51 0.18 8.65 3.58
CA MET A 51 1.24 7.67 3.72
C MET A 51 1.47 6.84 2.45
N LEU A 52 0.39 6.46 1.76
CA LEU A 52 0.47 5.77 0.48
C LEU A 52 1.14 6.67 -0.58
N THR A 53 0.81 7.96 -0.61
CA THR A 53 1.44 8.92 -1.52
C THR A 53 2.95 9.06 -1.26
N GLU A 54 3.36 9.25 0.00
CA GLU A 54 4.78 9.32 0.38
C GLU A 54 5.52 8.02 0.01
N ARG A 55 4.89 6.87 0.23
CA ARG A 55 5.47 5.56 -0.09
C ARG A 55 5.65 5.35 -1.59
N THR A 56 4.66 5.70 -2.40
CA THR A 56 4.71 5.54 -3.86
C THR A 56 5.92 6.25 -4.46
N ALA A 57 6.18 7.49 -4.07
CA ALA A 57 7.33 8.24 -4.58
C ALA A 57 8.67 7.55 -4.28
N ILE A 58 8.82 6.93 -3.10
CA ILE A 58 10.05 6.23 -2.71
C ILE A 58 10.18 4.90 -3.45
N VAL A 59 9.09 4.15 -3.60
CA VAL A 59 9.09 2.89 -4.37
C VAL A 59 9.39 3.15 -5.84
N GLU A 60 8.81 4.18 -6.45
CA GLU A 60 9.11 4.58 -7.82
C GLU A 60 10.59 4.97 -7.99
N SER A 61 11.17 5.67 -7.01
CA SER A 61 12.61 5.95 -6.99
C SER A 61 13.46 4.67 -6.92
N LEU A 62 13.09 3.70 -6.08
CA LEU A 62 13.78 2.40 -5.94
C LEU A 62 13.68 1.50 -7.18
N VAL A 63 12.62 1.66 -7.97
CA VAL A 63 12.42 0.97 -9.24
C VAL A 63 13.18 1.70 -10.35
N GLY A 64 13.17 3.03 -10.36
CA GLY A 64 13.81 3.86 -11.37
C GLY A 64 15.33 3.68 -11.47
N ASP A 65 15.99 3.29 -10.37
CA ASP A 65 17.43 3.03 -10.35
C ASP A 65 17.82 1.54 -10.31
N ALA A 66 16.83 0.62 -10.29
CA ALA A 66 17.07 -0.81 -10.11
C ALA A 66 17.97 -1.38 -11.22
N ALA A 67 17.76 -0.99 -12.47
CA ALA A 67 18.56 -1.47 -13.61
C ALA A 67 20.02 -0.97 -13.55
N ALA A 68 20.23 0.27 -13.10
CA ALA A 68 21.56 0.83 -12.94
C ALA A 68 22.31 0.16 -11.77
N PHE A 69 21.60 -0.08 -10.67
CA PHE A 69 22.12 -0.82 -9.53
C PHE A 69 22.49 -2.27 -9.89
N GLU A 70 21.64 -2.96 -10.64
CA GLU A 70 21.92 -4.31 -11.10
C GLU A 70 23.14 -4.37 -12.03
N ALA A 71 23.30 -3.39 -12.92
CA ALA A 71 24.49 -3.29 -13.77
C ALA A 71 25.78 -3.12 -12.95
N LEU A 72 25.77 -2.20 -11.97
CA LEU A 72 26.90 -1.99 -11.06
C LEU A 72 27.22 -3.26 -10.24
N ALA A 73 26.19 -3.96 -9.75
CA ALA A 73 26.36 -5.20 -8.99
C ALA A 73 26.98 -6.32 -9.84
N ARG A 74 26.59 -6.44 -11.12
CA ARG A 74 27.18 -7.41 -12.05
C ARG A 74 28.63 -7.07 -12.39
N GLU A 75 28.96 -5.79 -12.59
CA GLU A 75 30.34 -5.35 -12.85
C GLU A 75 31.27 -5.58 -11.65
N ALA A 76 30.74 -5.50 -10.43
CA ALA A 76 31.46 -5.80 -9.20
C ALA A 76 31.44 -7.30 -8.81
N ALA A 77 30.76 -8.17 -9.57
CA ALA A 77 30.64 -9.58 -9.23
C ALA A 77 32.01 -10.27 -9.14
N GLY A 78 32.25 -11.01 -8.05
CA GLY A 78 33.54 -11.64 -7.76
C GLY A 78 34.56 -10.75 -7.03
N THR A 79 34.19 -9.51 -6.68
CA THR A 79 34.99 -8.70 -5.74
C THR A 79 34.75 -9.18 -4.29
N MET A 80 35.83 -9.37 -3.53
CA MET A 80 35.76 -9.74 -2.11
C MET A 80 35.72 -8.52 -1.19
N ASP A 81 34.77 -7.60 -1.42
CA ASP A 81 34.50 -6.50 -0.48
C ASP A 81 33.48 -6.94 0.57
N GLY A 82 33.97 -7.36 1.73
CA GLY A 82 33.13 -7.86 2.83
C GLY A 82 32.16 -6.83 3.40
N GLY A 83 32.52 -5.53 3.41
CA GLY A 83 31.64 -4.47 3.89
C GLY A 83 30.48 -4.22 2.93
N LEU A 84 30.75 -4.31 1.63
CA LEU A 84 29.70 -4.21 0.61
C LEU A 84 28.71 -5.40 0.68
N LEU A 85 29.21 -6.62 0.86
CA LEU A 85 28.38 -7.82 1.01
C LEU A 85 27.47 -7.75 2.24
N GLU A 86 28.00 -7.24 3.36
CA GLU A 86 27.20 -7.04 4.57
C GLU A 86 26.04 -6.07 4.34
N ARG A 87 26.31 -4.93 3.69
CA ARG A 87 25.27 -3.93 3.39
C ARG A 87 24.24 -4.44 2.39
N LEU A 88 24.63 -5.21 1.38
CA LEU A 88 23.69 -5.91 0.48
C LEU A 88 22.76 -6.85 1.27
N GLY A 89 23.31 -7.63 2.22
CA GLY A 89 22.50 -8.50 3.09
C GLY A 89 21.56 -7.72 4.02
N VAL A 90 21.91 -6.49 4.42
CA VAL A 90 21.00 -5.59 5.15
C VAL A 90 19.84 -5.15 4.25
N ALA A 91 20.13 -4.74 3.01
CA ALA A 91 19.10 -4.33 2.04
C ALA A 91 18.10 -5.46 1.75
N GLU A 92 18.60 -6.69 1.52
CA GLU A 92 17.76 -7.87 1.30
C GLU A 92 16.83 -8.15 2.49
N ARG A 93 17.37 -8.10 3.71
CA ARG A 93 16.59 -8.31 4.93
C ARG A 93 15.46 -7.29 5.05
N ILE A 94 15.75 -6.00 4.81
CA ILE A 94 14.73 -4.94 4.90
C ILE A 94 13.66 -5.15 3.81
N ALA A 95 14.04 -5.53 2.60
CA ALA A 95 13.09 -5.83 1.53
C ALA A 95 12.12 -6.96 1.92
N SER A 96 12.64 -8.08 2.45
CA SER A 96 11.81 -9.18 2.93
C SER A 96 10.88 -8.77 4.09
N GLU A 97 11.36 -7.90 4.98
CA GLU A 97 10.55 -7.35 6.08
C GLU A 97 9.40 -6.44 5.61
N ILE A 98 9.59 -5.70 4.51
CA ILE A 98 8.54 -4.91 3.87
C ILE A 98 7.51 -5.85 3.23
N GLU A 99 7.96 -6.85 2.48
CA GLU A 99 7.07 -7.83 1.82
C GLU A 99 6.16 -8.55 2.82
N ALA A 100 6.70 -9.00 3.95
CA ALA A 100 5.93 -9.68 4.98
C ALA A 100 4.84 -8.76 5.58
N ARG A 101 5.19 -7.49 5.86
CA ARG A 101 4.24 -6.50 6.41
C ARG A 101 3.17 -6.08 5.40
N ASP A 102 3.54 -5.98 4.13
CA ASP A 102 2.60 -5.67 3.05
C ASP A 102 1.62 -6.82 2.84
N ALA A 103 2.08 -8.08 2.91
CA ALA A 103 1.21 -9.25 2.83
C ALA A 103 0.19 -9.28 3.99
N GLU A 104 0.64 -9.01 5.22
CA GLU A 104 -0.25 -8.90 6.38
C GLU A 104 -1.28 -7.76 6.21
N SER A 105 -0.82 -6.59 5.76
CA SER A 105 -1.68 -5.42 5.54
C SER A 105 -2.73 -5.66 4.45
N LEU A 106 -2.36 -6.37 3.37
CA LEU A 106 -3.26 -6.74 2.29
C LEU A 106 -4.36 -7.69 2.79
N GLU A 107 -4.00 -8.67 3.62
CA GLU A 107 -4.97 -9.60 4.19
C GLU A 107 -5.95 -8.90 5.15
N LEU A 108 -5.44 -7.99 5.99
CA LEU A 108 -6.28 -7.16 6.85
C LEU A 108 -7.26 -6.31 6.02
N ALA A 109 -6.79 -5.65 4.97
CA ALA A 109 -7.63 -4.84 4.09
C ALA A 109 -8.73 -5.66 3.41
N ARG A 110 -8.41 -6.88 2.95
CA ARG A 110 -9.40 -7.82 2.39
C ARG A 110 -10.47 -8.19 3.41
N SER A 111 -10.07 -8.50 4.64
CA SER A 111 -11.01 -8.89 5.69
C SER A 111 -11.98 -7.75 6.08
N GLU A 112 -11.50 -6.50 6.15
CA GLU A 112 -12.37 -5.34 6.40
C GLU A 112 -13.27 -5.01 5.19
N GLY A 113 -12.77 -5.19 3.96
CA GLY A 113 -13.57 -5.07 2.75
C GLY A 113 -14.73 -6.09 2.73
N GLU A 114 -14.44 -7.33 3.11
CA GLU A 114 -15.44 -8.39 3.21
C GLU A 114 -16.49 -8.09 4.29
N ARG A 115 -16.06 -7.60 5.46
CA ARG A 115 -17.00 -7.17 6.52
C ARG A 115 -17.92 -6.05 6.03
N SER A 116 -17.37 -5.06 5.32
CA SER A 116 -18.14 -3.94 4.75
C SER A 116 -19.12 -4.41 3.68
N ARG A 117 -18.74 -5.40 2.87
CA ARG A 117 -19.62 -6.05 1.88
C ARG A 117 -20.81 -6.71 2.56
N ILE A 118 -20.57 -7.51 3.60
CA ILE A 118 -21.64 -8.16 4.39
C ILE A 118 -22.57 -7.13 5.03
N GLU A 119 -22.02 -6.01 5.54
CA GLU A 119 -22.82 -4.92 6.10
C GLU A 119 -23.71 -4.27 5.04
N LEU A 120 -23.18 -4.01 3.84
CA LEU A 120 -23.95 -3.47 2.71
C LEU A 120 -25.09 -4.43 2.29
N GLU A 121 -24.84 -5.74 2.29
CA GLU A 121 -25.88 -6.74 2.02
C GLU A 121 -27.01 -6.68 3.06
N LYS A 122 -26.68 -6.54 4.35
CA LYS A 122 -27.65 -6.37 5.44
C LYS A 122 -28.46 -5.08 5.27
N ILE A 123 -27.80 -3.96 4.97
CA ILE A 123 -28.47 -2.67 4.71
C ILE A 123 -29.41 -2.80 3.50
N THR A 124 -28.97 -3.45 2.43
CA THR A 124 -29.77 -3.70 1.22
C THR A 124 -31.00 -4.55 1.53
N LEU A 125 -30.86 -5.58 2.36
CA LEU A 125 -31.98 -6.39 2.83
C LEU A 125 -32.96 -5.58 3.69
N ALA A 126 -32.47 -4.81 4.67
CA ALA A 126 -33.30 -3.94 5.50
C ALA A 126 -34.08 -2.90 4.65
N GLY A 127 -33.42 -2.31 3.65
CA GLY A 127 -34.05 -1.39 2.70
C GLY A 127 -35.14 -2.04 1.84
N ARG A 128 -35.03 -3.34 1.51
CA ARG A 128 -36.08 -4.09 0.81
C ARG A 128 -37.34 -4.25 1.66
N VAL A 129 -37.20 -4.52 2.96
CA VAL A 129 -38.32 -4.63 3.90
C VAL A 129 -39.10 -3.31 3.99
N GLY A 130 -38.40 -2.19 4.12
CA GLY A 130 -39.03 -0.86 4.15
C GLY A 130 -39.68 -0.44 2.82
N ARG A 131 -39.21 -0.97 1.69
CA ARG A 131 -39.88 -0.80 0.38
C ARG A 131 -41.13 -1.66 0.28
N ALA A 132 -41.05 -2.93 0.68
CA ALA A 132 -42.19 -3.86 0.69
C ALA A 132 -43.35 -3.36 1.59
N TYR A 133 -43.02 -2.76 2.75
CA TYR A 133 -43.99 -2.17 3.65
C TYR A 133 -44.71 -0.95 3.05
N ARG A 134 -43.99 -0.10 2.30
CA ARG A 134 -44.59 1.06 1.58
C ARG A 134 -45.43 0.64 0.39
N SER A 135 -45.03 -0.38 -0.36
CA SER A 135 -45.83 -0.91 -1.49
C SER A 135 -47.07 -1.68 -1.05
N GLY A 136 -47.17 -2.08 0.22
CA GLY A 136 -48.33 -2.75 0.80
C GLY A 136 -49.28 -1.83 1.56
N SER A 137 -48.94 -0.54 1.73
CA SER A 137 -49.86 0.45 2.27
C SER A 137 -50.74 0.95 1.12
N PRO A 138 -52.06 0.64 1.11
CA PRO A 138 -52.95 1.27 0.15
C PRO A 138 -52.93 2.76 0.47
N GLU A 139 -52.62 3.59 -0.53
CA GLU A 139 -53.01 5.00 -0.47
C GLU A 139 -54.47 5.04 -0.02
N SER A 140 -54.69 5.79 1.06
CA SER A 140 -55.99 6.18 1.55
C SER A 140 -56.88 6.57 0.37
N THR A 141 -57.82 5.69 0.05
CA THR A 141 -59.04 6.02 -0.68
C THR A 141 -59.80 7.05 0.15
N GLU A 142 -59.40 8.31 0.10
CA GLU A 142 -60.27 9.39 0.54
C GLU A 142 -61.29 9.64 -0.59
N PRO A 143 -62.59 9.41 -0.35
CA PRO A 143 -63.60 9.82 -1.29
C PRO A 143 -63.57 11.35 -1.33
N ARG A 144 -63.31 11.88 -2.53
CA ARG A 144 -63.52 13.28 -2.91
C ARG A 144 -64.90 13.72 -2.39
N ARG A 145 -64.93 14.44 -1.26
CA ARG A 145 -66.15 15.06 -0.75
C ARG A 145 -66.64 16.06 -1.79
N ASP A 146 -67.85 15.83 -2.28
CA ASP A 146 -68.54 16.72 -3.20
C ASP A 146 -68.69 18.12 -2.61
N LEU A 147 -68.41 19.12 -3.45
CA LEU A 147 -68.53 20.56 -3.17
C LEU A 147 -70.00 21.03 -3.26
N ALA A 148 -70.93 20.33 -2.60
CA ALA A 148 -72.36 20.60 -2.70
C ALA A 148 -73.04 21.21 -1.46
N ASP A 149 -72.37 21.29 -0.30
CA ASP A 149 -73.02 21.75 0.95
C ASP A 149 -72.29 22.92 1.66
N LEU A 150 -71.95 23.96 0.90
CA LEU A 150 -71.67 25.29 1.48
C LEU A 150 -72.68 26.30 0.93
N ALA A 151 -73.91 26.23 1.47
CA ALA A 151 -74.90 27.29 1.42
C ALA A 151 -74.82 28.14 2.70
#